data_AF-A0A7K4EYH8-F1
#
_entry.id   AF-A0A7K4EYH8-F1
#
_cell.length_a   1.000
_cell.length_b   1.000
_cell.length_c   1.000
_cell.angle_alpha   90.00
_cell.angle_beta   90.00
_cell.angle_gamma   90.00
#
_symmetry.space_group_name_H-M   'P 1'
#
loop_
_entity.id
_entity.type
_entity.pdbx_description
1 polymer ?
#
loop_
_entity_poly.entity_id
_entity_poly.type
_entity_poly.pdbx_seq_one_letter_code
_entity_poly.pdbx_strand_id
1 'polypeptide(L)'
;MSQTTEQIQKSEIKDILENSLNGKRPGPEDTLRLLESDDVHLMGLAAGHLTRKQFGKKASFVNNIILNYTNVCITDCKFCAFYRSPGAEDSYTLTLDEIEARVKTS
;
A
#
# COMPACT_ATOMS: atom_id res chain seq x y z
N MET A 1 19.83 -25.62 -10.15
CA MET A 1 18.71 -24.94 -9.45
C MET A 1 18.94 -23.44 -9.57
N SER A 2 17.91 -22.60 -9.65
CA SER A 2 18.11 -21.14 -9.73
C SER A 2 18.85 -20.67 -8.46
N GLN A 3 19.77 -19.71 -8.59
CA GLN A 3 20.48 -19.08 -7.46
C GLN A 3 19.50 -18.59 -6.36
N THR A 4 18.30 -18.18 -6.76
CA THR A 4 17.20 -17.81 -5.86
C THR A 4 16.68 -18.96 -5.00
N THR A 5 16.62 -20.17 -5.56
CA THR A 5 16.14 -21.37 -4.83
C THR A 5 17.12 -21.74 -3.72
N GLU A 6 18.43 -21.61 -3.96
CA GLU A 6 19.46 -21.88 -2.96
C GLU A 6 19.47 -20.85 -1.83
N GLN A 7 19.17 -19.59 -2.13
CA GLN A 7 19.06 -18.55 -1.11
C GLN A 7 17.82 -18.74 -0.23
N ILE A 8 16.67 -19.12 -0.81
CA ILE A 8 15.46 -19.44 -0.05
C ILE A 8 15.73 -20.55 0.96
N GLN A 9 16.48 -21.61 0.59
CA GLN A 9 16.73 -22.73 1.50
C GLN A 9 17.46 -22.38 2.80
N LYS A 10 18.21 -21.26 2.81
CA LYS A 10 18.98 -20.79 3.98
C LYS A 10 18.21 -19.81 4.87
N SER A 11 17.01 -19.41 4.47
CA SER A 11 16.21 -18.43 5.20
C SER A 11 15.33 -19.09 6.26
N GLU A 12 15.16 -18.41 7.40
CA GLU A 12 14.25 -18.82 8.47
C GLU A 12 12.77 -18.67 8.08
N ILE A 13 12.45 -17.96 6.99
CA ILE A 13 11.09 -17.79 6.45
C ILE A 13 10.85 -18.65 5.19
N LYS A 14 11.72 -19.62 4.90
CA LYS A 14 11.67 -20.42 3.66
C LYS A 14 10.35 -21.15 3.44
N ASP A 15 9.78 -21.70 4.51
CA ASP A 15 8.52 -22.43 4.50
C ASP A 15 7.38 -21.51 4.04
N ILE A 16 7.38 -20.27 4.50
CA ILE A 16 6.39 -19.25 4.13
C ILE A 16 6.55 -18.86 2.66
N LEU A 17 7.78 -18.62 2.21
CA LEU A 17 8.07 -18.24 0.83
C LEU A 17 7.70 -19.36 -0.16
N GLU A 18 8.07 -20.60 0.15
CA GLU A 18 7.73 -21.78 -0.66
C GLU A 18 6.22 -22.02 -0.71
N ASN A 19 5.54 -21.96 0.43
CA ASN A 19 4.08 -22.09 0.49
C ASN A 19 3.39 -20.99 -0.34
N SER A 20 3.88 -19.75 -0.25
CA SER A 20 3.36 -18.62 -1.02
C SER A 20 3.55 -18.81 -2.52
N LEU A 21 4.73 -19.24 -2.96
CA LEU A 21 5.01 -19.56 -4.37
C LEU A 21 4.12 -20.69 -4.91
N ASN A 22 3.70 -21.61 -4.03
CA ASN A 22 2.75 -22.68 -4.33
C ASN A 22 1.27 -22.26 -4.19
N GLY A 23 0.99 -20.97 -3.98
CA GLY A 23 -0.38 -20.42 -3.96
C GLY A 23 -1.09 -20.54 -2.61
N LYS A 24 -0.38 -20.92 -1.54
CA LYS A 24 -0.95 -20.90 -0.18
C LYS A 24 -0.75 -19.51 0.42
N ARG A 25 -1.83 -18.89 0.89
CA ARG A 25 -1.77 -17.58 1.54
C ARG A 25 -1.16 -17.70 2.94
N PRO A 26 -0.19 -16.83 3.32
CA PRO A 26 0.33 -16.76 4.69
C PRO A 26 -0.77 -16.50 5.73
N GLY A 27 -0.69 -17.19 6.86
CA GLY A 27 -1.55 -16.92 8.03
C GLY A 27 -1.05 -15.73 8.87
N PRO A 28 -1.75 -15.40 9.96
CA PRO A 28 -1.32 -14.34 10.89
C PRO A 28 0.09 -14.55 11.46
N GLU A 29 0.40 -15.77 11.92
CA GLU A 29 1.73 -16.13 12.47
C GLU A 29 2.83 -16.03 11.41
N ASP A 30 2.56 -16.48 10.19
CA ASP A 30 3.50 -16.33 9.07
C ASP A 30 3.75 -14.85 8.77
N THR A 31 2.70 -14.03 8.81
CA THR A 31 2.80 -12.58 8.56
C THR A 31 3.66 -11.90 9.62
N LEU A 32 3.53 -12.28 10.90
CA LEU A 32 4.41 -11.78 11.96
C LEU A 32 5.88 -12.13 11.69
N ARG A 33 6.16 -13.40 11.37
CA ARG A 33 7.52 -13.85 11.00
C ARG A 33 8.09 -13.11 9.80
N LEU A 34 7.26 -12.80 8.79
CA LEU A 34 7.67 -11.99 7.64
C LEU A 34 8.02 -10.54 8.03
N LEU A 35 7.25 -9.94 8.95
CA LEU A 35 7.51 -8.57 9.43
C LEU A 35 8.78 -8.48 10.28
N GLU A 36 9.15 -9.54 10.99
CA GLU A 36 10.35 -9.61 11.84
C GLU A 36 11.62 -10.02 11.09
N SER A 37 11.50 -10.48 9.84
CA SER A 37 12.62 -11.00 9.05
C SER A 37 13.41 -9.91 8.32
N ASP A 38 14.74 -10.00 8.36
CA ASP A 38 15.65 -9.16 7.57
C ASP A 38 15.79 -9.62 6.10
N ASP A 39 15.18 -10.73 5.70
CA ASP A 39 15.29 -11.32 4.35
C ASP A 39 14.40 -10.61 3.31
N VAL A 40 14.32 -9.27 3.36
CA VAL A 40 13.49 -8.44 2.48
C VAL A 40 13.77 -8.66 1.00
N HIS A 41 15.02 -9.00 0.65
CA HIS A 41 15.38 -9.33 -0.72
C HIS A 41 14.66 -10.59 -1.21
N LEU A 42 14.60 -11.65 -0.39
CA LEU A 42 13.92 -12.90 -0.75
C LEU A 42 12.41 -12.69 -0.83
N MET A 43 11.85 -11.90 0.09
CA MET A 43 10.45 -11.48 0.03
C MET A 43 10.16 -10.74 -1.29
N GLY A 44 11.01 -9.80 -1.69
CA GLY A 44 10.89 -9.06 -2.96
C GLY A 44 10.96 -9.96 -4.20
N LEU A 45 11.83 -10.98 -4.18
CA LEU A 45 11.93 -11.96 -5.27
C LEU A 45 10.66 -12.82 -5.39
N ALA A 46 10.17 -13.35 -4.26
CA ALA A 46 8.95 -14.15 -4.22
C ALA A 46 7.72 -13.32 -4.64
N ALA A 47 7.55 -12.14 -4.05
CA ALA A 47 6.48 -11.21 -4.40
C ALA A 47 6.53 -10.82 -5.88
N GLY A 48 7.71 -10.47 -6.39
CA GLY A 48 7.90 -10.14 -7.81
C GLY A 48 7.56 -11.29 -8.75
N HIS A 49 7.89 -12.54 -8.39
CA HIS A 49 7.47 -13.72 -9.14
C HIS A 49 5.94 -13.86 -9.16
N LEU A 50 5.29 -13.76 -8.00
CA LEU A 50 3.84 -13.85 -7.86
C LEU A 50 3.11 -12.74 -8.64
N THR A 51 3.56 -11.49 -8.53
CA THR A 51 3.03 -10.35 -9.29
C THR A 51 3.16 -10.58 -10.78
N ARG A 52 4.33 -11.03 -11.27
CA ARG A 52 4.52 -11.32 -12.71
C ARG A 52 3.69 -12.50 -13.19
N LYS A 53 3.51 -13.53 -12.36
CA LYS A 53 2.64 -14.67 -12.66
C LYS A 53 1.18 -14.23 -12.82
N GLN A 54 0.72 -13.31 -11.96
CA GLN A 54 -0.66 -12.83 -11.94
C GLN A 54 -0.95 -11.74 -12.99
N PHE A 55 -0.04 -10.79 -13.18
CA PHE A 55 -0.27 -9.55 -13.94
C PHE A 55 0.66 -9.37 -15.14
N GLY A 56 1.65 -10.26 -15.34
CA GLY A 56 2.67 -10.12 -16.36
C GLY A 56 3.62 -8.96 -16.08
N LYS A 57 4.10 -8.29 -17.13
CA LYS A 57 4.95 -7.08 -17.05
C LYS A 57 4.15 -5.78 -17.23
N LYS A 58 2.87 -5.79 -16.85
CA LYS A 58 1.99 -4.63 -16.98
C LYS A 58 1.94 -3.86 -15.66
N ALA A 59 2.17 -2.56 -15.73
CA ALA A 59 1.85 -1.61 -14.67
C ALA A 59 0.72 -0.71 -15.17
N SER A 60 -0.37 -0.64 -14.42
CA SER A 60 -1.50 0.24 -14.69
C SER A 60 -1.44 1.48 -13.80
N PHE A 61 -2.09 2.55 -14.21
CA PHE A 61 -2.30 3.74 -13.40
C PHE A 61 -3.78 4.09 -13.38
N VAL A 62 -4.20 4.84 -12.36
CA VAL A 62 -5.53 5.43 -12.28
C VAL A 62 -5.38 6.92 -12.58
N ASN A 63 -6.13 7.43 -13.55
CA ASN A 63 -6.28 8.86 -13.72
C ASN A 63 -7.43 9.34 -12.82
N ASN A 64 -7.10 9.89 -11.65
CA ASN A 64 -8.08 10.37 -10.68
C ASN A 64 -7.74 11.78 -10.19
N ILE A 65 -8.78 12.46 -9.71
CA ILE A 65 -8.68 13.72 -8.99
C ILE A 65 -9.00 13.45 -7.51
N ILE A 66 -8.24 14.06 -6.61
CA ILE A 66 -8.56 14.08 -5.18
C ILE A 66 -9.19 15.44 -4.88
N LEU A 67 -10.52 15.47 -4.74
CA LEU A 67 -11.26 16.68 -4.38
C LEU A 67 -11.52 16.69 -2.87
N ASN A 68 -10.68 17.41 -2.13
CA ASN A 68 -10.93 17.69 -0.73
C ASN A 68 -11.90 18.89 -0.62
N TYR A 69 -13.18 18.60 -0.34
CA TYR A 69 -14.22 19.62 -0.21
C TYR A 69 -14.27 20.27 1.17
N THR A 70 -13.59 19.69 2.16
CA THR A 70 -13.38 20.30 3.48
C THR A 70 -12.11 19.73 4.10
N ASN A 71 -11.44 20.52 4.92
CA ASN A 71 -10.40 20.03 5.83
C ASN A 71 -10.85 20.07 7.30
N VAL A 72 -12.10 20.49 7.57
CA VAL A 72 -12.68 20.53 8.92
C VAL A 72 -13.01 19.12 9.38
N CYS A 73 -12.56 18.75 10.56
CA CYS A 73 -12.87 17.47 11.16
C CYS A 73 -12.88 17.59 12.70
N ILE A 74 -13.47 16.62 13.40
CA ILE A 74 -13.53 16.60 14.87
C ILE A 74 -12.66 15.50 15.50
N THR A 75 -12.16 14.57 14.69
CA THR A 75 -11.46 13.36 15.16
C THR A 75 -10.03 13.65 15.65
N ASP A 76 -9.43 14.77 15.26
CA ASP A 76 -8.10 15.24 15.70
C ASP A 76 -7.02 14.13 15.70
N CYS A 77 -6.90 13.44 14.56
CA CYS A 77 -5.95 12.35 14.42
C CYS A 77 -4.51 12.88 14.47
N LYS A 78 -3.70 12.39 15.41
CA LYS A 78 -2.28 12.80 15.60
C LYS A 78 -1.38 12.65 14.37
N PHE A 79 -1.77 11.81 13.42
CA PHE A 79 -1.01 11.55 12.18
C PHE A 79 -1.57 12.29 10.96
N CYS A 80 -2.72 12.95 11.08
CA CYS A 80 -3.37 13.61 9.95
C CYS A 80 -2.91 15.07 9.84
N ALA A 81 -2.01 15.34 8.88
CA ALA A 81 -1.56 16.70 8.60
C ALA A 81 -2.64 17.59 7.94
N PHE A 82 -3.69 16.98 7.39
CA PHE A 82 -4.74 17.67 6.64
C PHE A 82 -5.84 18.24 7.54
N TYR A 83 -6.07 17.63 8.70
CA TYR A 83 -7.12 18.01 9.66
C TYR A 83 -7.01 19.47 10.10
N ARG A 84 -8.15 20.15 10.23
CA ARG A 84 -8.32 21.39 10.99
C ARG A 84 -9.52 21.32 11.92
N SER A 85 -9.37 21.88 13.12
CA SER A 85 -10.48 22.03 14.06
C SER A 85 -11.52 22.99 13.50
N PRO A 86 -12.80 22.85 13.88
CA PRO A 86 -13.83 23.81 13.51
C PRO A 86 -13.45 25.25 13.90
N GLY A 87 -13.40 26.16 12.92
CA GLY A 87 -13.07 27.57 13.13
C GLY A 87 -11.57 27.91 13.12
N ALA A 88 -10.68 26.95 12.82
CA ALA A 88 -9.27 27.26 12.60
C ALA A 88 -9.09 28.22 11.41
N GLU A 89 -8.07 29.08 11.47
CA GLU A 89 -7.83 30.16 10.50
C GLU A 89 -7.69 29.64 9.06
N ASP A 90 -7.04 28.50 8.87
CA ASP A 90 -6.84 27.84 7.57
C ASP A 90 -7.84 26.69 7.32
N SER A 91 -8.93 26.64 8.08
CA SER A 91 -10.03 25.72 7.81
C SER A 91 -10.92 26.19 6.66
N TYR A 92 -11.46 25.25 5.89
CA TYR A 92 -12.39 25.54 4.81
C TYR A 92 -13.41 24.42 4.61
N THR A 93 -14.57 24.81 4.08
CA THR A 93 -15.55 23.92 3.48
C THR A 93 -16.03 24.59 2.20
N LEU A 94 -15.82 23.91 1.08
CA LEU A 94 -16.17 24.43 -0.23
C LEU A 94 -17.68 24.44 -0.44
N THR A 95 -18.15 25.45 -1.14
CA THR A 95 -19.47 25.51 -1.74
C THR A 95 -19.54 24.60 -2.99
N LEU A 96 -20.75 24.30 -3.45
CA LEU A 96 -20.96 23.53 -4.68
C LEU A 96 -20.35 24.25 -5.90
N ASP A 97 -20.44 25.58 -5.97
CA ASP A 97 -19.87 26.36 -7.07
C ASP A 97 -18.33 26.28 -7.09
N GLU A 98 -17.67 26.36 -5.92
CA GLU A 98 -16.22 26.18 -5.81
C GLU A 98 -15.77 24.77 -6.18
N ILE A 99 -16.56 23.75 -5.81
CA ILE A 99 -16.33 22.36 -6.21
C ILE A 99 -16.41 22.24 -7.74
N GLU A 100 -17.47 22.77 -8.35
CA GLU A 100 -17.68 22.70 -9.79
C GLU A 100 -16.54 23.40 -10.55
N ALA A 101 -16.11 24.58 -10.09
CA ALA A 101 -14.98 25.31 -10.66
C ALA A 101 -13.67 24.49 -10.62
N ARG A 102 -13.38 23.81 -9.50
CA ARG A 102 -12.18 22.97 -9.37
C ARG A 102 -12.20 21.78 -10.32
N VAL A 103 -13.35 21.14 -10.50
CA VAL A 103 -13.48 19.96 -11.38
C VAL A 103 -13.42 20.36 -12.87
N LYS A 104 -14.03 21.49 -13.24
CA LYS A 104 -14.04 21.99 -14.64
C LYS A 104 -12.66 22.33 -15.20
N THR A 105 -11.67 22.56 -14.34
CA THR A 105 -10.31 22.96 -14.74
C THR A 105 -9.38 21.77 -15.01
N SER A 106 -9.91 20.54 -15.01
CA SER A 106 -9.17 19.28 -15.16
C SER A 106 -9.36 18.65 -16.54
#